data_AF-A0A895A7R3-F1
#
_entry.id   AF-A0A895A7R3-F1
#
_cell.length_a   1.000
_cell.length_b   1.000
_cell.length_c   1.000
_cell.angle_alpha   90.00
_cell.angle_beta   90.00
_cell.angle_gamma   90.00
#
_symmetry.space_group_name_H-M   'P 1'
#
loop_
_entity.id
_entity.type
_entity.pdbx_description
1 polymer ?
#
loop_
_entity_poly.entity_id
_entity_poly.type
_entity_poly.pdbx_seq_one_letter_code
_entity_poly.pdbx_strand_id
1 'polypeptide(L)'
;MKLRQNLRHFASQKALEVPGLRDVVHDKLVDIHTSIFLDKATESRRDEREAHLDGFFDASMEMYLVALQSGLPEAQAREITHIVANFDFYNHGWTEMMEFPGDELRDHYDRHADFFDEHDITIDNPLGAFQPADGIPDAPATPEKLADADFENAAAGFEDDVYVETDDGIQKGGVDEPDDVDPEDSPFAE
;
A
#
# COMPACT_ATOMS: atom_id res chain seq x y z
N MET A 1 -3.44 2.01 -11.37
CA MET A 1 -2.69 1.22 -10.38
C MET A 1 -3.12 -0.25 -10.42
N LYS A 2 -2.20 -1.19 -10.72
CA LYS A 2 -2.55 -2.61 -10.95
C LYS A 2 -2.43 -3.47 -9.69
N LEU A 3 -3.52 -3.67 -8.95
CA LEU A 3 -3.56 -4.60 -7.82
C LEU A 3 -4.04 -5.99 -8.25
N ARG A 4 -3.19 -7.00 -8.07
CA ARG A 4 -3.54 -8.41 -8.23
C ARG A 4 -3.79 -9.03 -6.86
N GLN A 5 -4.89 -9.74 -6.72
CA GLN A 5 -5.26 -10.47 -5.52
C GLN A 5 -5.40 -11.95 -5.85
N ASN A 6 -4.98 -12.80 -4.92
CA ASN A 6 -5.13 -14.26 -4.99
C ASN A 6 -5.28 -14.80 -3.57
N LEU A 7 -5.54 -16.11 -3.43
CA LEU A 7 -5.75 -16.76 -2.12
C LEU A 7 -4.64 -16.49 -1.09
N ARG A 8 -3.38 -16.30 -1.52
CA ARG A 8 -2.28 -15.99 -0.61
C ARG A 8 -2.45 -14.63 0.06
N HIS A 9 -3.03 -13.66 -0.64
CA HIS A 9 -3.30 -12.34 -0.06
C HIS A 9 -4.37 -12.43 1.02
N PHE A 10 -5.44 -13.20 0.79
CA PHE A 10 -6.45 -13.48 1.83
C PHE A 10 -5.86 -14.24 3.02
N ALA A 11 -4.95 -15.19 2.80
CA ALA A 11 -4.29 -15.90 3.91
C ALA A 11 -3.41 -14.97 4.74
N SER A 12 -2.65 -14.07 4.09
CA SER A 12 -1.88 -13.04 4.79
C SER A 12 -2.76 -12.04 5.54
N GLN A 13 -3.90 -11.64 4.96
CA GLN A 13 -4.90 -10.82 5.64
C GLN A 13 -5.41 -11.52 6.91
N LYS A 14 -5.86 -12.77 6.81
CA LYS A 14 -6.34 -13.55 7.96
C LYS A 14 -5.27 -13.74 9.03
N ALA A 15 -4.02 -13.95 8.63
CA ALA A 15 -2.92 -14.13 9.57
C ALA A 15 -2.64 -12.87 10.43
N LEU A 16 -2.95 -11.67 9.91
CA LEU A 16 -2.84 -10.42 10.69
C LEU A 16 -3.89 -10.31 11.81
N GLU A 17 -4.97 -11.08 11.76
CA GLU A 17 -5.99 -11.12 12.82
C GLU A 17 -5.69 -12.18 13.89
N VAL A 18 -4.74 -13.10 13.63
CA VAL A 18 -4.42 -14.22 14.52
C VAL A 18 -3.32 -13.82 15.51
N PRO A 19 -3.59 -13.87 16.84
CA PRO A 19 -2.57 -13.60 17.85
C PRO A 19 -1.36 -14.54 17.72
N GLY A 20 -0.15 -13.97 17.62
CA GLY A 20 1.10 -14.70 17.45
C GLY A 20 1.60 -14.82 16.01
N LEU A 21 0.70 -14.90 15.01
CA LEU A 21 1.06 -14.80 13.59
C LEU A 21 1.12 -13.34 13.13
N ARG A 22 0.30 -12.48 13.73
CA ARG A 22 0.19 -11.06 13.37
C ARG A 22 1.53 -10.37 13.26
N ASP A 23 2.36 -10.41 14.31
CA ASP A 23 3.63 -9.67 14.35
C ASP A 23 4.60 -10.17 13.24
N VAL A 24 4.66 -11.48 13.02
CA VAL A 24 5.54 -12.08 12.00
C VAL A 24 5.08 -11.72 10.58
N VAL A 25 3.78 -11.81 10.31
CA VAL A 25 3.23 -11.49 8.99
C VAL A 25 3.31 -9.99 8.72
N HIS A 26 3.07 -9.17 9.75
CA HIS A 26 3.24 -7.73 9.70
C HIS A 26 4.66 -7.35 9.27
N ASP A 27 5.67 -7.80 10.00
CA ASP A 27 7.08 -7.46 9.72
C ASP A 27 7.51 -7.91 8.32
N LYS A 28 7.09 -9.11 7.90
CA LYS A 28 7.39 -9.61 6.54
C LYS A 28 6.71 -8.81 5.44
N LEU A 29 5.48 -8.33 5.69
CA LEU A 29 4.78 -7.49 4.71
C LEU A 29 5.49 -6.14 4.57
N VAL A 30 5.95 -5.54 5.67
CA VAL A 30 6.78 -4.33 5.64
C VAL A 30 8.05 -4.58 4.81
N ASP A 31 8.84 -5.61 5.18
CA ASP A 31 10.09 -5.95 4.49
C ASP A 31 9.92 -6.15 2.98
N ILE A 32 8.85 -6.83 2.56
CA ILE A 32 8.59 -7.10 1.15
C ILE A 32 8.22 -5.83 0.40
N HIS A 33 7.38 -4.97 0.97
CA HIS A 33 7.03 -3.72 0.30
C HIS A 33 8.23 -2.79 0.22
N THR A 34 9.00 -2.64 1.32
CA THR A 34 10.26 -1.88 1.30
C THR A 34 11.19 -2.40 0.19
N SER A 35 11.43 -3.71 0.14
CA SER A 35 12.29 -4.33 -0.87
C SER A 35 11.81 -4.08 -2.31
N ILE A 36 10.50 -4.28 -2.58
CA ILE A 36 9.90 -4.06 -3.90
C ILE A 36 10.10 -2.61 -4.37
N PHE A 37 9.86 -1.63 -3.49
CA PHE A 37 9.99 -0.22 -3.88
C PHE A 37 11.45 0.23 -3.93
N LEU A 38 12.32 -0.26 -3.04
CA LEU A 38 13.76 -0.04 -3.15
C LEU A 38 14.33 -0.59 -4.46
N ASP A 39 13.80 -1.70 -4.96
CA ASP A 39 14.21 -2.25 -6.25
C ASP A 39 13.90 -1.34 -7.44
N LYS A 40 12.89 -0.46 -7.32
CA LYS A 40 12.59 0.59 -8.29
C LYS A 40 13.55 1.78 -8.18
N ALA A 41 14.20 1.98 -7.03
CA ALA A 41 15.20 3.02 -6.84
C ALA A 41 16.54 2.66 -7.49
N THR A 42 17.29 3.70 -7.89
CA THR A 42 18.71 3.52 -8.25
C THR A 42 19.48 2.97 -7.05
N GLU A 43 20.39 2.02 -7.27
CA GLU A 43 21.18 1.36 -6.20
C GLU A 43 21.81 2.35 -5.21
N SER A 44 22.34 3.47 -5.69
CA SER A 44 22.98 4.50 -4.85
C SER A 44 22.03 5.27 -3.92
N ARG A 45 20.71 5.12 -4.09
CA ARG A 45 19.68 5.80 -3.30
C ARG A 45 18.94 4.86 -2.34
N ARG A 46 19.18 3.55 -2.41
CA ARG A 46 18.42 2.57 -1.63
C ARG A 46 18.62 2.76 -0.13
N ASP A 47 19.87 2.80 0.31
CA ASP A 47 20.24 3.01 1.71
C ASP A 47 19.67 4.33 2.29
N GLU A 48 19.49 5.36 1.45
CA GLU A 48 18.95 6.66 1.88
C GLU A 48 17.43 6.63 2.14
N ARG A 49 16.72 5.62 1.62
CA ARG A 49 15.26 5.54 1.63
C ARG A 49 14.72 4.38 2.46
N GLU A 50 15.53 3.34 2.68
CA GLU A 50 15.12 2.10 3.37
C GLU A 50 14.45 2.39 4.72
N ALA A 51 15.10 3.12 5.62
CA ALA A 51 14.53 3.42 6.94
C ALA A 51 13.23 4.23 6.89
N HIS A 52 13.08 5.10 5.89
CA HIS A 52 11.84 5.85 5.69
C HIS A 52 10.72 4.93 5.21
N LEU A 53 11.00 4.10 4.20
CA LEU A 53 10.05 3.13 3.66
C LEU A 53 9.60 2.12 4.72
N ASP A 54 10.52 1.62 5.54
CA ASP A 54 10.18 0.70 6.64
C ASP A 54 9.21 1.36 7.63
N GLY A 55 9.52 2.58 8.09
CA GLY A 55 8.65 3.32 9.01
C GLY A 55 7.31 3.72 8.39
N PHE A 56 7.31 4.06 7.10
CA PHE A 56 6.09 4.38 6.36
C PHE A 56 5.20 3.15 6.20
N PHE A 57 5.76 2.01 5.79
CA PHE A 57 4.98 0.80 5.57
C PHE A 57 4.47 0.20 6.88
N ASP A 58 5.27 0.23 7.95
CA ASP A 58 4.84 -0.13 9.32
C ASP A 58 3.59 0.65 9.74
N ALA A 59 3.60 1.98 9.60
CA ALA A 59 2.44 2.82 9.91
C ALA A 59 1.24 2.54 8.97
N SER A 60 1.49 2.32 7.68
CA SER A 60 0.42 2.05 6.69
C SER A 60 -0.25 0.68 6.91
N MET A 61 0.44 -0.28 7.54
CA MET A 61 -0.14 -1.57 7.90
C MET A 61 -1.21 -1.43 8.98
N GLU A 62 -1.07 -0.48 9.91
CA GLU A 62 -2.14 -0.15 10.85
C GLU A 62 -3.38 0.40 10.13
N MET A 63 -3.17 1.29 9.15
CA MET A 63 -4.24 1.83 8.31
C MET A 63 -4.99 0.73 7.56
N TYR A 64 -4.26 -0.24 6.98
CA TYR A 64 -4.85 -1.41 6.34
C TYR A 64 -5.77 -2.20 7.28
N LEU A 65 -5.32 -2.45 8.51
CA LEU A 65 -6.11 -3.18 9.49
C LEU A 65 -7.35 -2.42 9.94
N VAL A 66 -7.25 -1.10 10.13
CA VAL A 66 -8.40 -0.26 10.46
C VAL A 66 -9.42 -0.24 9.31
N ALA A 67 -8.96 -0.14 8.06
CA ALA A 67 -9.82 -0.24 6.89
C ALA A 67 -10.61 -1.57 6.88
N LEU A 68 -9.94 -2.71 7.07
CA LEU A 68 -10.62 -4.02 7.16
C LEU A 68 -11.61 -4.08 8.33
N GLN A 69 -11.22 -3.62 9.52
CA GLN A 69 -12.06 -3.64 10.72
C GLN A 69 -13.28 -2.71 10.62
N SER A 70 -13.20 -1.66 9.79
CA SER A 70 -14.33 -0.80 9.45
C SER A 70 -15.33 -1.45 8.48
N GLY A 71 -15.01 -2.65 7.97
CA GLY A 71 -15.86 -3.43 7.07
C GLY A 71 -15.60 -3.16 5.59
N LEU A 72 -14.51 -2.48 5.24
CA LEU A 72 -14.11 -2.34 3.84
C LEU A 72 -13.64 -3.69 3.28
N PRO A 73 -13.99 -4.03 2.03
CA PRO A 73 -13.42 -5.19 1.35
C PRO A 73 -11.89 -5.10 1.31
N GLU A 74 -11.20 -6.24 1.36
CA GLU A 74 -9.73 -6.30 1.28
C GLU A 74 -9.19 -5.49 0.10
N ALA A 75 -9.86 -5.62 -1.03
CA ALA A 75 -9.55 -4.90 -2.26
C ALA A 75 -9.46 -3.39 -2.05
N GLN A 76 -10.41 -2.82 -1.30
CA GLN A 76 -10.46 -1.38 -1.00
C GLN A 76 -9.42 -1.02 0.07
N ALA A 77 -9.23 -1.86 1.09
CA ALA A 77 -8.21 -1.64 2.11
C ALA A 77 -6.80 -1.60 1.50
N ARG A 78 -6.50 -2.46 0.51
CA ARG A 78 -5.25 -2.39 -0.27
C ARG A 78 -5.20 -1.19 -1.19
N GLU A 79 -6.30 -0.87 -1.86
CA GLU A 79 -6.34 0.32 -2.71
C GLU A 79 -5.97 1.59 -1.91
N ILE A 80 -6.52 1.72 -0.70
CA ILE A 80 -6.21 2.80 0.25
C ILE A 80 -4.71 2.87 0.57
N THR A 81 -4.09 1.76 0.97
CA THR A 81 -2.67 1.78 1.38
C THR A 81 -1.71 2.08 0.22
N HIS A 82 -2.03 1.60 -0.98
CA HIS A 82 -1.25 1.95 -2.15
C HIS A 82 -1.45 3.42 -2.59
N ILE A 83 -2.66 3.98 -2.41
CA ILE A 83 -2.92 5.40 -2.67
C ILE A 83 -2.06 6.29 -1.76
N VAL A 84 -2.04 6.01 -0.45
CA VAL A 84 -1.24 6.82 0.49
C VAL A 84 0.26 6.64 0.26
N ALA A 85 0.73 5.44 -0.12
CA ALA A 85 2.12 5.24 -0.54
C ALA A 85 2.46 6.12 -1.76
N ASN A 86 1.56 6.21 -2.74
CA ASN A 86 1.78 7.06 -3.90
C ASN A 86 1.80 8.56 -3.54
N PHE A 87 1.01 9.00 -2.56
CA PHE A 87 1.08 10.36 -2.03
C PHE A 87 2.44 10.65 -1.40
N ASP A 88 2.98 9.73 -0.61
CA ASP A 88 4.31 9.87 -0.03
C ASP A 88 5.41 9.94 -1.10
N PHE A 89 5.37 9.05 -2.09
CA PHE A 89 6.32 9.07 -3.21
C PHE A 89 6.23 10.36 -4.02
N TYR A 90 5.02 10.89 -4.20
CA TYR A 90 4.82 12.18 -4.84
C TYR A 90 5.46 13.31 -4.02
N ASN A 91 5.22 13.37 -2.71
CA ASN A 91 5.79 14.38 -1.83
C ASN A 91 7.33 14.35 -1.81
N HIS A 92 7.92 13.16 -1.95
CA HIS A 92 9.36 12.99 -2.06
C HIS A 92 9.90 13.14 -3.50
N GLY A 93 9.05 13.25 -4.52
CA GLY A 93 9.46 13.27 -5.93
C GLY A 93 10.15 11.97 -6.37
N TRP A 94 9.79 10.84 -5.78
CA TRP A 94 10.28 9.50 -6.15
C TRP A 94 9.41 8.90 -7.24
N THR A 95 9.43 9.54 -8.41
CA THR A 95 8.57 9.22 -9.56
C THR A 95 8.73 7.79 -10.06
N GLU A 96 9.90 7.18 -9.84
CA GLU A 96 10.18 5.78 -10.14
C GLU A 96 9.39 4.80 -9.27
N MET A 97 8.94 5.21 -8.08
CA MET A 97 8.14 4.39 -7.18
C MET A 97 6.65 4.55 -7.41
N MET A 98 6.23 5.65 -8.06
CA MET A 98 4.81 5.96 -8.23
C MET A 98 4.06 4.93 -9.08
N GLU A 99 2.84 4.60 -8.66
CA GLU A 99 1.98 3.56 -9.25
C GLU A 99 0.81 4.12 -10.07
N PHE A 100 0.54 5.42 -9.92
CA PHE A 100 -0.35 6.23 -10.76
C PHE A 100 0.22 7.65 -10.89
N PRO A 101 -0.09 8.39 -11.96
CA PRO A 101 0.54 9.68 -12.25
C PRO A 101 0.06 10.80 -11.31
N GLY A 102 0.88 11.83 -11.16
CA GLY A 102 0.63 12.91 -10.20
C GLY A 102 -0.61 13.76 -10.48
N ASP A 103 -1.12 13.78 -11.72
CA ASP A 103 -2.36 14.47 -12.07
C ASP A 103 -3.62 13.73 -11.60
N GLU A 104 -3.51 12.44 -11.23
CA GLU A 104 -4.61 11.62 -10.69
C GLU A 104 -4.69 11.61 -9.15
N LEU A 105 -3.78 12.30 -8.44
CA LEU A 105 -3.76 12.31 -6.95
C LEU A 105 -5.10 12.73 -6.35
N ARG A 106 -5.72 13.79 -6.90
CA ARG A 106 -6.99 14.29 -6.36
C ARG A 106 -8.14 13.32 -6.67
N ASP A 107 -8.13 12.71 -7.84
CA ASP A 107 -9.16 11.76 -8.23
C ASP A 107 -9.10 10.49 -7.36
N HIS A 108 -7.90 10.01 -7.03
CA HIS A 108 -7.69 8.91 -6.08
C HIS A 108 -8.06 9.31 -4.64
N TYR A 109 -7.77 10.55 -4.22
CA TYR A 109 -8.24 11.07 -2.94
C TYR A 109 -9.78 11.05 -2.86
N ASP A 110 -10.45 11.62 -3.86
CA ASP A 110 -11.91 11.80 -3.85
C ASP A 110 -12.67 10.47 -3.82
N ARG A 111 -12.07 9.39 -4.31
CA ARG A 111 -12.66 8.03 -4.31
C ARG A 111 -12.80 7.44 -2.91
N HIS A 112 -11.88 7.77 -2.00
CA HIS A 112 -11.84 7.27 -0.62
C HIS A 112 -11.92 8.41 0.40
N ALA A 113 -12.49 9.55 0.00
CA ALA A 113 -12.52 10.78 0.79
C ALA A 113 -13.16 10.58 2.17
N ASP A 114 -14.22 9.77 2.28
CA ASP A 114 -14.86 9.51 3.58
C ASP A 114 -13.88 8.88 4.58
N PHE A 115 -13.11 7.87 4.16
CA PHE A 115 -12.10 7.23 5.01
C PHE A 115 -10.91 8.18 5.27
N PHE A 116 -10.46 8.91 4.24
CA PHE A 116 -9.34 9.84 4.39
C PHE A 116 -9.67 11.01 5.32
N ASP A 117 -10.85 11.60 5.18
CA ASP A 117 -11.31 12.72 6.02
C ASP A 117 -11.54 12.25 7.47
N GLU A 118 -12.06 11.03 7.69
CA GLU A 118 -12.23 10.47 9.04
C GLU A 118 -10.89 10.28 9.78
N HIS A 119 -9.83 10.00 9.03
CA HIS A 119 -8.50 9.71 9.58
C HIS A 119 -7.46 10.81 9.33
N ASP A 120 -7.87 12.03 8.99
CA ASP A 120 -6.98 13.18 8.73
C ASP A 120 -5.88 12.92 7.68
N ILE A 121 -6.12 11.97 6.75
CA ILE A 121 -5.22 11.63 5.65
C ILE A 121 -5.39 12.69 4.55
N THR A 122 -4.27 13.22 4.07
CA THR A 122 -4.26 14.15 2.93
C THR A 122 -3.11 13.83 1.99
N ILE A 123 -3.11 14.41 0.78
CA ILE A 123 -1.98 14.27 -0.14
C ILE A 123 -0.67 14.74 0.52
N ASP A 124 -0.70 15.85 1.27
CA ASP A 124 0.48 16.41 1.95
C ASP A 124 0.81 15.69 3.29
N ASN A 125 -0.13 14.93 3.84
CA ASN A 125 0.02 14.15 5.08
C ASN A 125 -0.55 12.73 4.90
N PRO A 126 0.17 11.84 4.20
CA PRO A 126 -0.39 10.55 3.76
C PRO A 126 -0.75 9.59 4.89
N LEU A 127 -0.07 9.67 6.03
CA LEU A 127 -0.36 8.82 7.18
C LEU A 127 -1.48 9.36 8.07
N GLY A 128 -1.80 10.65 8.01
CA GLY A 128 -2.90 11.21 8.81
C GLY A 128 -2.80 10.87 10.30
N ALA A 129 -3.88 10.32 10.86
CA ALA A 129 -3.98 9.83 12.24
C ALA A 129 -3.10 8.60 12.54
N PHE A 130 -2.58 7.91 11.51
CA PHE A 130 -1.70 6.74 11.64
C PHE A 130 -0.22 7.12 11.75
N GLN A 131 0.12 8.41 11.71
CA GLN A 131 1.48 8.88 11.93
C GLN A 131 1.97 8.48 13.34
N PRO A 132 3.10 7.76 13.48
CA PRO A 132 3.68 7.46 14.78
C PRO A 132 4.01 8.73 15.57
N ALA A 133 3.87 8.69 16.90
CA ALA A 133 4.08 9.86 17.76
C ALA A 133 5.49 10.46 17.65
N ASP A 134 6.50 9.61 17.41
CA ASP A 134 7.90 10.01 17.23
C ASP A 134 8.24 10.34 15.76
N GLY A 135 7.25 10.27 14.85
CA GLY A 135 7.44 10.40 13.41
C GLY A 135 7.96 9.13 12.74
N ILE A 136 8.17 9.21 11.43
CA ILE A 136 8.92 8.23 10.64
C ILE A 136 10.29 8.81 10.26
N PRO A 137 11.32 7.99 9.99
CA PRO A 137 12.63 8.50 9.58
C PRO A 137 12.55 9.38 8.33
N ASP A 138 13.27 10.50 8.30
CA ASP A 138 13.33 11.37 7.11
C ASP A 138 14.12 10.70 5.97
N ALA A 139 13.75 11.00 4.73
CA ALA A 139 14.53 10.61 3.54
C ALA A 139 14.69 11.78 2.54
N PRO A 140 15.72 11.76 1.68
CA PRO A 140 15.95 12.82 0.70
C PRO A 140 14.81 12.91 -0.33
N ALA A 141 14.20 14.10 -0.41
CA ALA A 141 13.22 14.43 -1.44
C ALA A 141 13.89 15.08 -2.67
N THR A 142 13.34 14.79 -3.86
CA THR A 142 13.70 15.39 -5.15
C THR A 142 12.44 15.85 -5.90
N PRO A 143 11.60 16.74 -5.32
CA PRO A 143 10.32 17.13 -5.90
C PRO A 143 10.44 17.80 -7.27
N GLU A 144 11.60 18.39 -7.58
CA GLU A 144 11.90 18.96 -8.90
C GLU A 144 11.80 17.93 -10.04
N LYS A 145 11.96 16.63 -9.75
CA LYS A 145 11.83 15.57 -10.75
C LYS A 145 10.40 15.40 -11.28
N LEU A 146 9.38 15.81 -10.52
CA LEU A 146 7.97 15.65 -10.90
C LEU A 146 7.62 16.37 -12.22
N ALA A 147 8.34 17.44 -12.55
CA ALA A 147 8.04 18.28 -13.72
C ALA A 147 8.34 17.59 -15.07
N ASP A 148 9.35 16.71 -15.10
CA ASP A 148 9.88 16.10 -16.33
C ASP A 148 9.90 14.56 -16.25
N ALA A 149 9.13 13.96 -15.34
CA ALA A 149 9.17 12.53 -15.09
C ALA A 149 8.37 11.72 -16.12
N ASP A 150 8.95 10.59 -16.54
CA ASP A 150 8.29 9.58 -17.38
C ASP A 150 7.39 8.62 -16.57
N PHE A 151 7.28 8.80 -15.24
CA PHE A 151 6.52 7.97 -14.29
C PHE A 151 6.55 6.47 -14.64
N GLU A 152 7.75 5.89 -14.72
CA GLU A 152 8.02 4.59 -15.37
C GLU A 152 7.12 3.43 -14.92
N ASN A 153 6.69 3.44 -13.66
CA ASN A 153 5.87 2.39 -13.05
C ASN A 153 4.39 2.80 -12.87
N ALA A 154 4.01 4.01 -13.27
CA ALA A 154 2.65 4.50 -13.15
C ALA A 154 1.75 3.99 -14.28
N ALA A 155 0.54 3.60 -13.91
CA ALA A 155 -0.52 3.27 -14.87
C ALA A 155 -1.73 4.17 -14.62
N ALA A 156 -1.99 5.06 -15.58
CA ALA A 156 -3.11 6.00 -15.59
C ALA A 156 -4.46 5.31 -15.88
N GLY A 157 -5.55 5.98 -15.51
CA GLY A 157 -6.85 5.78 -16.15
C GLY A 157 -7.88 4.93 -15.42
N PHE A 158 -7.74 4.69 -14.11
CA PHE A 158 -8.73 3.95 -13.30
C PHE A 158 -9.20 2.60 -13.89
N GLU A 159 -8.47 2.00 -14.86
CA GLU A 159 -8.86 0.74 -15.53
C GLU A 159 -8.67 -0.51 -14.65
N ASP A 160 -8.36 -0.30 -13.38
CA ASP A 160 -7.86 -1.29 -12.45
C ASP A 160 -8.85 -1.46 -11.27
N ASP A 161 -9.83 -2.34 -11.44
CA ASP A 161 -10.47 -2.98 -10.28
C ASP A 161 -9.50 -4.00 -9.68
N VAL A 162 -9.77 -4.42 -8.45
CA VAL A 162 -8.99 -5.50 -7.83
C VAL A 162 -9.33 -6.82 -8.52
N TYR A 163 -8.36 -7.43 -9.18
CA TYR A 163 -8.58 -8.70 -9.89
C TYR A 163 -8.23 -9.88 -8.97
N VAL A 164 -9.23 -10.71 -8.64
CA VAL A 164 -9.06 -11.92 -7.82
C VAL A 164 -8.83 -13.12 -8.72
N GLU A 165 -7.66 -13.73 -8.62
CA GLU A 165 -7.39 -15.03 -9.23
C GLU A 165 -7.95 -16.15 -8.34
N THR A 166 -9.00 -16.81 -8.84
CA THR A 166 -9.66 -17.98 -8.24
C THR A 166 -9.32 -19.23 -9.04
N ASP A 167 -9.66 -20.43 -8.52
CA ASP A 167 -9.54 -21.69 -9.27
C ASP A 167 -10.31 -21.67 -10.61
N ASP A 168 -11.34 -20.81 -10.71
CA ASP A 168 -12.17 -20.61 -11.90
C ASP A 168 -11.66 -19.50 -12.84
N GLY A 169 -10.53 -18.85 -12.51
CA GLY A 169 -9.91 -17.78 -13.29
C GLY A 169 -9.94 -16.41 -12.61
N ILE A 170 -9.63 -15.36 -13.38
CA ILE A 170 -9.51 -13.97 -12.89
C ILE A 170 -10.89 -13.28 -12.87
N GLN A 171 -11.33 -12.80 -11.70
CA GLN A 171 -12.58 -12.05 -11.51
C GLN A 171 -12.29 -10.59 -11.14
N LYS A 172 -13.15 -9.65 -11.55
CA LYS A 172 -13.00 -8.20 -11.37
C LYS A 172 -13.78 -7.71 -10.14
N GLY A 173 -13.07 -7.24 -9.11
CA GLY A 173 -13.55 -6.53 -7.92
C GLY A 173 -14.45 -7.35 -6.98
N GLY A 174 -14.40 -7.07 -5.67
CA GLY A 174 -15.49 -7.38 -4.73
C GLY A 174 -15.88 -8.85 -4.60
N VAL A 175 -14.95 -9.79 -4.76
CA VAL A 175 -15.20 -11.18 -4.37
C VAL A 175 -15.24 -11.21 -2.85
N ASP A 176 -16.32 -11.76 -2.30
CA ASP A 176 -16.41 -12.01 -0.86
C ASP A 176 -15.19 -12.83 -0.41
N GLU A 177 -14.68 -12.49 0.76
CA GLU A 177 -13.61 -13.27 1.39
C GLU A 177 -14.00 -14.75 1.40
N PRO A 178 -13.15 -15.67 0.91
CA PRO A 178 -13.51 -17.08 0.88
C PRO A 178 -13.63 -17.63 2.31
N ASP A 179 -14.69 -18.40 2.57
CA ASP A 179 -15.00 -18.91 3.91
C ASP A 179 -13.93 -19.86 4.50
N ASP A 180 -13.15 -20.55 3.64
CA ASP A 180 -12.22 -21.62 4.01
C ASP A 180 -10.74 -21.26 3.72
N VAL A 181 -10.30 -20.03 4.02
CA VAL A 181 -8.87 -19.66 3.93
C VAL A 181 -8.16 -19.94 5.26
N ASP A 182 -7.15 -20.81 5.25
CA ASP A 182 -6.30 -21.06 6.41
C ASP A 182 -5.26 -19.93 6.57
N PRO A 183 -5.21 -19.22 7.72
CA PRO A 183 -4.15 -18.24 7.99
C PRO A 183 -2.73 -18.83 7.90
N GLU A 184 -2.56 -20.14 8.15
CA GLU A 184 -1.26 -20.83 8.03
C GLU A 184 -0.82 -21.01 6.57
N ASP A 185 -1.73 -20.90 5.59
CA ASP A 185 -1.39 -20.89 4.16
C ASP A 185 -0.78 -19.55 3.71
N SER A 186 -0.68 -18.57 4.62
CA SER A 186 0.04 -17.33 4.35
C SER A 186 1.49 -17.67 4.02
N PRO A 187 2.05 -17.17 2.90
CA PRO A 187 3.46 -17.36 2.57
C PRO A 187 4.41 -16.75 3.61
N PHE A 188 3.86 -16.04 4.59
CA PHE A 188 4.57 -15.34 5.66
C PHE A 188 4.39 -16.00 7.04
N ALA A 189 3.63 -17.10 7.17
CA ALA A 189 3.34 -17.74 8.46
C ALA A 189 4.50 -18.56 9.07
N GLU A 190 5.53 -18.94 8.30
CA GLU A 190 6.68 -19.76 8.76
C GLU A 190 7.98 -18.98 9.03
#